data_AF-A0A6A4K8X3-F1
#
_entry.id   AF-A0A6A4K8X3-F1
#
_cell.length_a   1.000
_cell.length_b   1.000
_cell.length_c   1.000
_cell.angle_alpha   90.00
_cell.angle_beta   90.00
_cell.angle_gamma   90.00
#
_symmetry.space_group_name_H-M   'P 1'
#
loop_
_entity.id
_entity.type
_entity.pdbx_description
1 polymer ?
#
loop_
_entity_poly.entity_id
_entity_poly.type
_entity_poly.pdbx_seq_one_letter_code
_entity_poly.pdbx_strand_id
1 'polypeptide(L)'
;MLPGSVLHINSHERNRSIEGIIAACSNRDSLFRTDLGTARLVLIKPTPLVKTLGSPERKCTLNFTLDQTNPSKMFEDQVFLRVSKVHNGELINDEYPRGMLVEVDETELAIEGEGALNISSALEPNEENLHVVDLAFSPYITKMYVATVFLVADESRSCRDAEGVYFWRMIKTQPPDKMEKRIRSFFSKKGEIGVNQLEVSLRCPYSLKKIVHPCITTKCAHISCFDAASFLSFKTTRPKCPVCGVGFCFEDLLIDG
;
A
#
# COMPACT_ATOMS: atom_id res chain seq x y z
N MET A 1 -23.89 -41.30 33.82
CA MET A 1 -23.10 -40.50 34.78
C MET A 1 -21.63 -40.81 34.58
N LEU A 2 -20.88 -39.86 34.02
CA LEU A 2 -19.48 -39.52 34.33
C LEU A 2 -19.23 -38.14 33.69
N PRO A 3 -18.49 -37.23 34.37
CA PRO A 3 -18.58 -35.79 34.14
C PRO A 3 -17.72 -35.34 32.95
N GLY A 4 -18.32 -34.55 32.06
CA GLY A 4 -17.61 -33.87 30.98
C GLY A 4 -16.72 -32.77 31.54
N SER A 5 -15.42 -32.91 31.28
CA SER A 5 -14.36 -31.98 31.66
C SER A 5 -14.66 -30.57 31.10
N VAL A 6 -15.06 -29.66 31.97
CA VAL A 6 -15.13 -28.23 31.67
C VAL A 6 -13.71 -27.72 31.54
N LEU A 7 -13.23 -27.56 30.31
CA LEU A 7 -12.02 -26.80 30.01
C LEU A 7 -12.34 -25.32 30.23
N HIS A 8 -12.18 -24.86 31.47
CA HIS A 8 -12.06 -23.44 31.80
C HIS A 8 -10.75 -22.90 31.20
N ILE A 9 -10.78 -22.51 29.92
CA ILE A 9 -9.65 -21.83 29.28
C ILE A 9 -9.75 -20.35 29.65
N ASN A 10 -8.91 -19.98 30.63
CA ASN A 10 -8.70 -18.65 31.18
C ASN A 10 -8.66 -17.58 30.07
N SER A 11 -9.44 -16.51 30.23
CA SER A 11 -9.43 -15.32 29.36
C SER A 11 -8.03 -14.71 29.19
N HIS A 12 -7.14 -14.95 30.17
CA HIS A 12 -5.77 -14.49 30.20
C HIS A 12 -4.83 -15.24 29.23
N GLU A 13 -5.11 -16.52 28.92
CA GLU A 13 -4.31 -17.32 27.96
C GLU A 13 -4.71 -17.02 26.52
N ARG A 14 -6.01 -16.79 26.26
CA ARG A 14 -6.51 -16.28 24.97
C ARG A 14 -5.86 -14.95 24.60
N ASN A 15 -5.72 -14.02 25.55
CA ASN A 15 -5.10 -12.73 25.31
C ASN A 15 -3.60 -12.84 24.97
N ARG A 16 -2.85 -13.76 25.59
CA ARG A 16 -1.42 -13.99 25.25
C ARG A 16 -1.24 -14.59 23.85
N SER A 17 -2.13 -15.50 23.44
CA SER A 17 -2.13 -16.02 22.07
C SER A 17 -2.49 -14.94 21.04
N ILE A 18 -3.40 -14.03 21.38
CA ILE A 18 -3.79 -12.90 20.53
C ILE A 18 -2.63 -11.91 20.38
N GLU A 19 -1.96 -11.51 21.47
CA GLU A 19 -0.77 -10.64 21.39
C GLU A 19 0.37 -11.27 20.59
N GLY A 20 0.59 -12.59 20.72
CA GLY A 20 1.55 -13.33 19.91
C GLY A 20 1.19 -13.38 18.42
N ILE A 21 -0.10 -13.52 18.09
CA ILE A 21 -0.59 -13.44 16.71
C ILE A 21 -0.44 -12.01 16.17
N ILE A 22 -0.82 -10.98 16.93
CA ILE A 22 -0.66 -9.56 16.55
C ILE A 22 0.82 -9.20 16.34
N ALA A 23 1.72 -9.71 17.19
CA ALA A 23 3.16 -9.53 17.07
C ALA A 23 3.75 -10.25 15.84
N ALA A 24 3.28 -11.47 15.54
CA ALA A 24 3.68 -12.21 14.35
C ALA A 24 3.11 -11.59 13.05
N CYS A 25 1.95 -10.95 13.14
CA CYS A 25 1.26 -10.27 12.05
C CYS A 25 1.89 -8.90 11.71
N SER A 26 2.49 -8.22 12.70
CA SER A 26 3.21 -6.96 12.48
C SER A 26 4.45 -7.10 11.58
N ASN A 27 4.95 -8.32 11.37
CA ASN A 27 6.15 -8.63 10.56
C ASN A 27 5.85 -9.22 9.17
N ARG A 28 4.58 -9.37 8.77
CA ARG A 28 4.22 -9.93 7.45
C ARG A 28 3.63 -8.87 6.53
N ASP A 29 4.38 -8.50 5.49
CA ASP A 29 3.96 -7.57 4.42
C ASP A 29 2.63 -7.95 3.74
N SER A 30 2.18 -9.20 3.84
CA SER A 30 0.95 -9.70 3.25
C SER A 30 -0.34 -9.20 3.91
N LEU A 31 -0.29 -8.74 5.16
CA LEU A 31 -1.45 -8.19 5.88
C LEU A 31 -1.77 -6.75 5.48
N PHE A 32 -0.78 -6.09 4.88
CA PHE A 32 -0.82 -4.69 4.46
C PHE A 32 -1.00 -4.54 2.96
N ARG A 33 -1.21 -5.64 2.23
CA ARG A 33 -1.58 -5.60 0.81
C ARG A 33 -3.09 -5.64 0.68
N THR A 34 -3.63 -4.67 -0.05
CA THR A 34 -4.97 -4.70 -0.62
C THR A 34 -4.85 -4.82 -2.14
N ASP A 35 -5.96 -5.05 -2.82
CA ASP A 35 -6.01 -5.00 -4.30
C ASP A 35 -5.68 -3.60 -4.85
N LEU A 36 -5.60 -2.58 -3.98
CA LEU A 36 -5.42 -1.17 -4.30
C LEU A 36 -4.03 -0.62 -3.93
N GLY A 37 -3.16 -1.40 -3.28
CA GLY A 37 -1.78 -0.99 -2.97
C GLY A 37 -1.22 -1.56 -1.66
N THR A 38 -0.03 -1.08 -1.29
CA THR A 38 0.62 -1.42 0.00
C THR A 38 0.24 -0.37 1.06
N ALA A 39 -0.17 -0.82 2.25
CA ALA A 39 -0.53 0.08 3.34
C ALA A 39 0.68 0.92 3.76
N ARG A 40 0.53 2.25 3.73
CA ARG A 40 1.58 3.20 4.07
C ARG A 40 1.72 3.36 5.58
N LEU A 41 0.61 3.28 6.30
CA LEU A 41 0.57 3.46 7.75
C LEU A 41 -0.56 2.65 8.37
N VAL A 42 -0.29 2.00 9.50
CA VAL A 42 -1.32 1.33 10.31
C VAL A 42 -1.83 2.34 11.33
N LEU A 43 -3.08 2.78 11.18
CA LEU A 43 -3.71 3.75 12.07
C LEU A 43 -4.22 3.06 13.34
N ILE A 44 -4.85 1.90 13.17
CA ILE A 44 -5.31 1.04 14.27
C ILE A 44 -4.71 -0.34 14.07
N LYS A 45 -3.90 -0.77 15.04
CA LYS A 45 -3.33 -2.12 15.07
C LYS A 45 -4.45 -3.17 15.10
N PRO A 46 -4.18 -4.41 14.65
CA PRO A 46 -5.18 -5.46 14.67
C PRO A 46 -5.79 -5.63 16.07
N THR A 47 -7.04 -5.18 16.20
CA THR A 47 -7.78 -5.11 17.47
C THR A 47 -8.90 -6.14 17.46
N PRO A 48 -8.94 -7.09 18.42
CA PRO A 48 -9.96 -8.12 18.44
C PRO A 48 -11.34 -7.51 18.68
N LEU A 49 -12.34 -7.97 17.93
CA LEU A 49 -13.73 -7.58 18.14
C LEU A 49 -14.25 -8.23 19.41
N VAL A 50 -14.13 -7.49 20.51
CA VAL A 50 -14.64 -7.87 21.83
C VAL A 50 -15.85 -7.01 22.18
N LYS A 51 -16.76 -7.57 22.98
CA LYS A 51 -17.91 -6.82 23.47
C LYS A 51 -17.42 -5.69 24.39
N THR A 52 -17.83 -4.46 24.12
CA THR A 52 -17.63 -3.34 25.05
C THR A 52 -18.38 -3.63 26.36
N LEU A 53 -17.66 -3.54 27.49
CA LEU A 53 -18.24 -3.79 28.81
C LEU A 53 -19.32 -2.72 29.09
N GLY A 54 -20.59 -3.12 29.18
CA GLY A 54 -21.69 -2.23 29.54
C GLY A 54 -22.69 -1.88 28.43
N SER A 55 -22.42 -2.22 27.16
CA SER A 55 -23.40 -2.03 26.08
C SER A 55 -24.33 -3.25 25.93
N PRO A 56 -25.65 -3.05 25.75
CA PRO A 56 -26.57 -4.15 25.43
C PRO A 56 -26.28 -4.73 24.04
N GLU A 57 -25.84 -3.88 23.12
CA GLU A 57 -25.41 -4.24 21.77
C GLU A 57 -23.94 -4.66 21.75
N ARG A 58 -23.58 -5.65 20.93
CA ARG A 58 -22.17 -5.99 20.69
C ARG A 58 -21.58 -4.98 19.70
N LYS A 59 -21.23 -3.82 20.23
CA LYS A 59 -20.58 -2.71 19.54
C LYS A 59 -19.12 -2.62 20.00
N CYS A 60 -18.21 -2.42 19.06
CA CYS A 60 -16.78 -2.17 19.29
C CYS A 60 -16.43 -0.83 18.65
N THR A 61 -15.97 0.11 19.47
CA THR A 61 -15.62 1.47 19.04
C THR A 61 -14.11 1.58 18.95
N LEU A 62 -13.62 2.06 17.80
CA LEU A 62 -12.20 2.27 17.53
C LEU A 62 -11.97 3.74 17.22
N ASN A 63 -11.00 4.35 17.91
CA ASN A 63 -10.68 5.78 17.73
C ASN A 63 -9.28 5.90 17.15
N PHE A 64 -9.10 6.79 16.17
CA PHE A 64 -7.79 7.11 15.63
C PHE A 64 -7.70 8.58 15.25
N THR A 65 -6.47 9.10 15.21
CA THR A 65 -6.20 10.47 14.79
C THR A 65 -5.47 10.48 13.45
N LEU A 66 -5.84 11.43 12.58
CA LEU A 66 -5.12 11.71 11.34
C LEU A 66 -4.24 12.95 11.54
N ASP A 67 -2.93 12.78 11.51
CA ASP A 67 -1.99 13.90 11.65
C ASP A 67 -2.01 14.75 10.37
N GLN A 68 -2.69 15.90 10.42
CA GLN A 68 -2.87 16.84 9.30
C GLN A 68 -1.64 17.75 9.05
N THR A 69 -0.49 17.50 9.67
CA THR A 69 0.69 18.39 9.60
C THR A 69 1.30 18.56 8.18
N ASN A 70 0.81 17.84 7.16
CA ASN A 70 1.09 18.13 5.75
C ASN A 70 -0.19 18.09 4.89
N PRO A 71 -0.94 19.21 4.78
CA PRO A 71 -2.15 19.31 3.94
C PRO A 71 -1.86 19.09 2.44
N SER A 72 -0.60 19.17 2.01
CA SER A 72 -0.14 18.86 0.65
C SER A 72 0.01 17.35 0.35
N LYS A 73 -0.04 16.47 1.38
CA LYS A 73 -0.01 15.00 1.24
C LYS A 73 -1.38 14.33 1.39
N MET A 74 -2.37 15.02 1.92
CA MET A 74 -3.65 14.43 2.33
C MET A 74 -4.67 14.23 1.21
N PHE A 75 -4.46 14.78 0.01
CA PHE A 75 -5.42 14.64 -1.09
C PHE A 75 -5.31 13.30 -1.87
N GLU A 76 -4.39 12.41 -1.47
CA GLU A 76 -4.06 11.18 -2.21
C GLU A 76 -4.10 9.90 -1.36
N ASP A 77 -4.25 10.01 -0.04
CA ASP A 77 -4.23 8.85 0.88
C ASP A 77 -5.67 8.40 1.19
N GLN A 78 -5.97 7.11 0.98
CA GLN A 78 -7.26 6.53 1.30
C GLN A 78 -7.16 5.69 2.58
N VAL A 79 -8.17 5.79 3.43
CA VAL A 79 -8.26 5.01 4.68
C VAL A 79 -9.17 3.81 4.46
N PHE A 80 -8.66 2.64 4.85
CA PHE A 80 -9.37 1.38 4.73
C PHE A 80 -9.54 0.70 6.09
N LEU A 81 -10.71 0.11 6.28
CA LEU A 81 -11.04 -0.79 7.38
C LEU A 81 -11.06 -2.23 6.87
N ARG A 82 -10.18 -3.07 7.41
CA ARG A 82 -10.19 -4.52 7.19
C ARG A 82 -10.66 -5.25 8.43
N VAL A 83 -11.56 -6.20 8.24
CA VAL A 83 -11.93 -7.16 9.27
C VAL A 83 -11.48 -8.54 8.82
N SER A 84 -10.65 -9.18 9.64
CA SER A 84 -10.08 -10.49 9.36
C SER A 84 -10.57 -11.50 10.38
N LYS A 85 -10.88 -12.72 9.92
CA LYS A 85 -11.27 -13.82 10.80
C LYS A 85 -10.04 -14.58 11.28
N VAL A 86 -9.96 -14.88 12.57
CA VAL A 86 -8.90 -15.71 13.13
C VAL A 86 -9.29 -17.17 13.03
N HIS A 87 -8.50 -17.98 12.32
CA HIS A 87 -8.67 -19.42 12.23
C HIS A 87 -7.33 -20.12 12.46
N ASN A 88 -7.26 -21.04 13.44
CA ASN A 88 -6.05 -21.80 13.79
C ASN A 88 -4.80 -20.93 14.07
N GLY A 89 -4.98 -19.70 14.56
CA GLY A 89 -3.89 -18.77 14.82
C GLY A 89 -3.42 -17.96 13.61
N GLU A 90 -4.05 -18.14 12.44
CA GLU A 90 -3.80 -17.35 11.24
C GLU A 90 -4.98 -16.41 10.95
N LEU A 91 -4.67 -15.25 10.34
CA LEU A 91 -5.67 -14.28 9.90
C LEU A 91 -6.11 -14.65 8.48
N ILE A 92 -7.40 -14.95 8.34
CA ILE A 92 -8.08 -15.01 7.04
C ILE A 92 -8.52 -13.58 6.74
N ASN A 93 -7.92 -12.99 5.70
CA ASN A 93 -8.19 -11.61 5.30
C ASN A 93 -9.62 -11.44 4.77
N ASP A 94 -10.17 -10.24 5.00
CA ASP A 94 -11.37 -9.72 4.34
C ASP A 94 -12.67 -10.54 4.56
N GLU A 95 -12.74 -11.31 5.66
CA GLU A 95 -13.94 -12.04 6.07
C GLU A 95 -14.70 -11.26 7.16
N TYR A 96 -15.81 -10.64 6.77
CA TYR A 96 -16.69 -9.89 7.68
C TYR A 96 -17.71 -10.80 8.36
N PRO A 97 -18.06 -10.54 9.65
CA PRO A 97 -19.21 -11.15 10.30
C PRO A 97 -20.51 -10.90 9.52
N ARG A 98 -21.39 -11.90 9.45
CA ARG A 98 -22.71 -11.74 8.82
C ARG A 98 -23.55 -10.71 9.58
N GLY A 99 -24.12 -9.76 8.85
CA GLY A 99 -24.94 -8.69 9.41
C GLY A 99 -24.14 -7.69 10.25
N MET A 100 -22.83 -7.55 9.97
CA MET A 100 -22.02 -6.49 10.56
C MET A 100 -22.46 -5.14 9.99
N LEU A 101 -22.57 -4.15 10.87
CA LEU A 101 -22.78 -2.75 10.50
C LEU A 101 -21.51 -1.98 10.86
N VAL A 102 -21.11 -1.08 9.96
CA VAL A 102 -19.94 -0.21 10.14
C VAL A 102 -20.43 1.22 10.07
N GLU A 103 -20.15 1.98 11.11
CA GLU A 103 -20.47 3.40 11.23
C GLU A 103 -19.16 4.16 11.44
N VAL A 104 -18.92 5.21 10.65
CA VAL A 104 -17.70 6.02 10.72
C VAL A 104 -18.12 7.47 10.83
N ASP A 105 -17.74 8.15 11.91
CA ASP A 105 -18.12 9.54 12.19
C ASP A 105 -19.62 9.81 11.93
N GLU A 106 -20.50 8.97 12.51
CA GLU A 106 -21.97 9.04 12.37
C GLU A 106 -22.52 8.71 10.97
N THR A 107 -21.67 8.25 10.05
CA THR A 107 -22.05 7.82 8.70
C THR A 107 -22.05 6.29 8.60
N GLU A 108 -23.21 5.69 8.30
CA GLU A 108 -23.31 4.25 8.04
C GLU A 108 -22.72 3.89 6.66
N LEU A 109 -21.79 2.93 6.64
CA LEU A 109 -21.14 2.43 5.42
C LEU A 109 -21.60 1.00 5.12
N ALA A 110 -22.06 0.80 3.88
CA ALA A 110 -22.39 -0.52 3.37
C ALA A 110 -21.13 -1.33 3.05
N ILE A 111 -21.11 -2.60 3.44
CA ILE A 111 -20.02 -3.52 3.11
C ILE A 111 -20.19 -3.99 1.65
N GLU A 112 -19.52 -3.30 0.72
CA GLU A 112 -19.55 -3.61 -0.71
C GLU A 112 -18.62 -4.79 -1.07
N GLY A 113 -19.01 -6.02 -0.72
CA GLY A 113 -18.38 -7.25 -1.24
C GLY A 113 -17.19 -7.83 -0.44
N GLU A 114 -16.41 -8.70 -1.09
CA GLU A 114 -15.20 -9.34 -0.51
C GLU A 114 -14.00 -8.39 -0.67
N GLY A 115 -13.53 -7.78 0.43
CA GLY A 115 -12.36 -6.89 0.41
C GLY A 115 -12.37 -5.87 1.55
N ALA A 116 -11.27 -5.12 1.71
CA ALA A 116 -11.17 -4.06 2.71
C ALA A 116 -12.14 -2.91 2.38
N LEU A 117 -12.86 -2.41 3.38
CA LEU A 117 -13.86 -1.35 3.23
C LEU A 117 -13.19 0.02 3.18
N ASN A 118 -13.45 0.79 2.14
CA ASN A 118 -12.99 2.18 2.04
C ASN A 118 -13.83 3.07 2.96
N ILE A 119 -13.20 3.70 3.95
CA ILE A 119 -13.87 4.60 4.89
C ILE A 119 -13.56 6.08 4.63
N SER A 120 -12.72 6.37 3.62
CA SER A 120 -12.23 7.73 3.32
C SER A 120 -13.36 8.73 3.07
N SER A 121 -14.48 8.29 2.48
CA SER A 121 -15.62 9.15 2.17
C SER A 121 -16.42 9.60 3.40
N ALA A 122 -16.28 8.90 4.52
CA ALA A 122 -16.97 9.21 5.77
C ALA A 122 -16.12 10.05 6.74
N LEU A 123 -14.83 10.22 6.46
CA LEU A 123 -13.92 10.98 7.31
C LEU A 123 -14.02 12.47 6.97
N GLU A 124 -14.94 13.17 7.63
CA GLU A 124 -15.03 14.63 7.52
C GLU A 124 -13.93 15.30 8.37
N PRO A 125 -13.28 16.37 7.88
CA PRO A 125 -12.22 17.04 8.62
C PRO A 125 -12.78 17.71 9.88
N ASN A 126 -12.33 17.24 11.04
CA ASN A 126 -12.72 17.78 12.36
C ASN A 126 -11.57 18.59 12.99
N GLU A 127 -11.86 19.52 13.90
CA GLU A 127 -10.85 20.42 14.50
C GLU A 127 -9.72 19.66 15.22
N GLU A 128 -10.02 18.48 15.77
CA GLU A 128 -9.05 17.62 16.46
C GLU A 128 -8.56 16.42 15.62
N ASN A 129 -9.09 16.24 14.40
CA ASN A 129 -8.80 15.08 13.53
C ASN A 129 -8.98 13.71 14.18
N LEU A 130 -9.85 13.65 15.17
CA LEU A 130 -10.24 12.43 15.85
C LEU A 130 -11.41 11.82 15.10
N HIS A 131 -11.21 10.60 14.62
CA HIS A 131 -12.20 9.83 13.89
C HIS A 131 -12.60 8.59 14.69
N VAL A 132 -13.89 8.27 14.67
CA VAL A 132 -14.50 7.18 15.44
C VAL A 132 -15.13 6.17 14.48
N VAL A 133 -14.71 4.92 14.62
CA VAL A 133 -15.23 3.78 13.83
C VAL A 133 -15.95 2.83 14.76
N ASP A 134 -17.24 2.70 14.52
CA ASP A 134 -18.18 1.94 15.30
C ASP A 134 -18.59 0.67 14.55
N LEU A 135 -18.26 -0.47 15.16
CA LEU A 135 -18.45 -1.79 14.58
C LEU A 135 -19.50 -2.56 15.36
N ALA A 136 -20.70 -2.70 14.80
CA ALA A 136 -21.78 -3.49 15.40
C ALA A 136 -21.85 -4.87 14.73
N PHE A 137 -21.97 -5.92 15.54
CA PHE A 137 -21.95 -7.31 15.05
C PHE A 137 -22.93 -8.22 15.78
N SER A 138 -23.34 -9.29 15.11
CA SER A 138 -24.32 -10.24 15.63
C SER A 138 -23.89 -10.89 16.96
N PRO A 139 -24.82 -11.06 17.93
CA PRO A 139 -24.52 -11.73 19.20
C PRO A 139 -24.21 -13.21 19.06
N TYR A 140 -24.53 -13.83 17.92
CA TYR A 140 -24.33 -15.26 17.65
C TYR A 140 -22.97 -15.57 17.01
N ILE A 141 -22.06 -14.60 16.97
CA ILE A 141 -20.72 -14.80 16.44
C ILE A 141 -19.94 -15.78 17.33
N THR A 142 -19.59 -16.94 16.78
CA THR A 142 -18.81 -18.00 17.45
C THR A 142 -17.33 -17.97 17.07
N LYS A 143 -17.01 -17.22 16.00
CA LYS A 143 -15.68 -17.06 15.44
C LYS A 143 -15.05 -15.77 15.97
N MET A 144 -13.73 -15.75 16.08
CA MET A 144 -12.98 -14.55 16.45
C MET A 144 -12.65 -13.72 15.22
N TYR A 145 -12.83 -12.40 15.33
CA TYR A 145 -12.53 -11.44 14.28
C TYR A 145 -11.65 -10.32 14.84
N VAL A 146 -10.86 -9.73 13.96
CA VAL A 146 -9.91 -8.67 14.28
C VAL A 146 -10.10 -7.55 13.27
N ALA A 147 -10.31 -6.34 13.76
CA ALA A 147 -10.41 -5.14 12.93
C ALA A 147 -9.05 -4.42 12.89
N THR A 148 -8.67 -3.96 11.70
CA THR A 148 -7.45 -3.18 11.47
C THR A 148 -7.81 -1.99 10.60
N VAL A 149 -7.39 -0.79 10.98
CA VAL A 149 -7.54 0.41 10.15
C VAL A 149 -6.17 0.83 9.67
N PHE A 150 -6.04 1.06 8.38
CA PHE A 150 -4.78 1.43 7.77
C PHE A 150 -5.01 2.43 6.65
N LEU A 151 -4.00 3.26 6.48
CA LEU A 151 -3.92 4.24 5.43
C LEU A 151 -3.17 3.62 4.27
N VAL A 152 -3.85 3.51 3.14
CA VAL A 152 -3.32 3.06 1.87
C VAL A 152 -2.96 4.31 1.09
N ALA A 153 -1.68 4.42 0.70
CA ALA A 153 -1.35 5.33 -0.39
C ALA A 153 -2.05 4.78 -1.61
N ASP A 154 -2.91 5.57 -2.24
CA ASP A 154 -3.69 5.11 -3.39
C ASP A 154 -2.77 4.83 -4.60
N GLU A 155 -2.23 3.61 -4.67
CA GLU A 155 -1.49 3.13 -5.84
C GLU A 155 -2.44 2.94 -7.05
N SER A 156 -3.76 2.95 -6.83
CA SER A 156 -4.78 2.77 -7.86
C SER A 156 -5.23 4.08 -8.54
N ARG A 157 -5.03 5.24 -7.93
CA ARG A 157 -5.04 6.56 -8.60
C ARG A 157 -3.73 6.88 -9.31
N SER A 158 -2.64 6.17 -8.97
CA SER A 158 -1.37 6.25 -9.70
C SER A 158 -1.50 5.87 -11.20
N CYS A 159 -2.58 5.19 -11.61
CA CYS A 159 -2.93 4.97 -13.02
C CYS A 159 -4.06 5.89 -13.56
N ARG A 160 -4.61 6.82 -12.77
CA ARG A 160 -5.67 7.76 -13.18
C ARG A 160 -5.31 9.25 -13.05
N ASP A 161 -4.08 9.61 -12.71
CA ASP A 161 -3.60 10.95 -13.00
C ASP A 161 -3.78 11.24 -14.49
N ALA A 162 -4.40 12.38 -14.81
CA ALA A 162 -4.73 12.75 -16.18
C ALA A 162 -3.48 12.87 -17.08
N GLU A 163 -2.26 12.92 -16.53
CA GLU A 163 -1.01 13.12 -17.29
C GLU A 163 0.26 12.48 -16.65
N GLY A 164 0.12 11.60 -15.64
CA GLY A 164 1.30 10.99 -14.97
C GLY A 164 2.08 11.94 -14.03
N VAL A 165 1.39 12.94 -13.47
CA VAL A 165 1.97 14.04 -12.67
C VAL A 165 2.55 13.57 -11.33
N TYR A 166 1.96 12.58 -10.68
CA TYR A 166 2.47 12.04 -9.42
C TYR A 166 3.86 11.43 -9.60
N PHE A 167 4.00 10.49 -10.55
CA PHE A 167 5.29 9.87 -10.84
C PHE A 167 6.31 10.90 -11.29
N TRP A 168 5.89 11.91 -12.06
CA TRP A 168 6.76 13.02 -12.45
C TRP A 168 7.48 13.67 -11.26
N ARG A 169 6.75 13.93 -10.16
CA ARG A 169 7.29 14.57 -8.96
C ARG A 169 8.23 13.67 -8.15
N MET A 170 8.10 12.35 -8.30
CA MET A 170 8.93 11.37 -7.59
C MET A 170 10.24 11.06 -8.30
N ILE A 171 10.30 11.23 -9.62
CA ILE A 171 11.52 10.96 -10.38
C ILE A 171 12.60 11.93 -9.92
N LYS A 172 13.65 11.37 -9.35
CA LYS A 172 14.81 12.15 -8.91
C LYS A 172 15.75 12.36 -10.09
N THR A 173 16.36 13.54 -10.16
CA THR A 173 17.48 13.78 -11.06
C THR A 173 18.74 13.15 -10.48
N GLN A 174 19.42 12.32 -11.26
CA GLN A 174 20.74 11.81 -10.90
C GLN A 174 21.83 12.79 -11.34
N PRO A 175 22.96 12.88 -10.61
CA PRO A 175 24.07 13.72 -11.02
C PRO A 175 24.71 13.22 -12.33
N PRO A 176 25.20 14.13 -13.19
CA PRO A 176 25.82 13.80 -14.48
C PRO A 176 27.01 12.84 -14.34
N ASP A 177 27.77 12.95 -13.23
CA ASP A 177 28.90 12.09 -12.89
C ASP A 177 28.56 10.60 -12.95
N LYS A 178 27.31 10.25 -12.62
CA LYS A 178 26.86 8.85 -12.60
C LYS A 178 26.77 8.28 -14.01
N MET A 179 26.23 9.05 -14.96
CA MET A 179 26.22 8.67 -16.37
C MET A 179 27.63 8.69 -16.96
N GLU A 180 28.45 9.69 -16.61
CA GLU A 180 29.82 9.76 -17.05
C GLU A 180 30.63 8.51 -16.64
N LYS A 181 30.53 8.10 -15.37
CA LYS A 181 31.16 6.85 -14.88
C LYS A 181 30.67 5.63 -15.65
N ARG A 182 29.38 5.59 -15.97
CA ARG A 182 28.78 4.51 -16.75
C ARG A 182 29.34 4.47 -18.17
N ILE A 183 29.41 5.61 -18.86
CA ILE A 183 30.03 5.73 -20.19
C ILE A 183 31.50 5.27 -20.12
N ARG A 184 32.29 5.78 -19.16
CA ARG A 184 33.70 5.38 -18.98
C ARG A 184 33.87 3.88 -18.76
N SER A 185 32.92 3.23 -18.08
CA SER A 185 32.96 1.77 -17.85
C SER A 185 32.86 0.95 -19.14
N PHE A 186 32.18 1.45 -20.18
CA PHE A 186 32.12 0.77 -21.48
C PHE A 186 33.48 0.75 -22.18
N PHE A 187 34.23 1.86 -22.09
CA PHE A 187 35.56 1.99 -22.70
C PHE A 187 36.68 1.34 -21.87
N SER A 188 36.46 1.16 -20.56
CA SER A 188 37.48 0.62 -19.65
C SER A 188 37.58 -0.90 -19.63
N LYS A 189 36.66 -1.61 -20.31
CA LYS A 189 36.69 -3.07 -20.41
C LYS A 189 37.92 -3.51 -21.21
N LYS A 190 38.89 -4.09 -20.52
CA LYS A 190 40.08 -4.71 -21.14
C LYS A 190 39.72 -6.09 -21.66
N GLY A 191 39.57 -6.21 -22.97
CA GLY A 191 39.45 -7.47 -23.71
C GLY A 191 40.18 -7.36 -25.03
N GLU A 192 40.30 -8.46 -25.77
CA GLU A 192 40.88 -8.45 -27.12
C GLU A 192 40.10 -7.53 -28.09
N ILE A 193 38.80 -7.38 -27.84
CA ILE A 193 37.92 -6.47 -28.57
C ILE A 193 37.45 -5.36 -27.61
N GLY A 194 37.76 -4.12 -27.96
CA GLY A 194 37.37 -2.92 -27.22
C GLY A 194 36.31 -2.11 -27.96
N VAL A 195 35.48 -1.38 -27.21
CA VAL A 195 34.55 -0.38 -27.76
C VAL A 195 35.32 0.94 -27.91
N ASN A 196 35.45 1.46 -29.14
CA ASN A 196 36.14 2.73 -29.41
C ASN A 196 35.20 3.93 -29.56
N GLN A 197 33.94 3.68 -29.92
CA GLN A 197 32.92 4.69 -30.09
C GLN A 197 31.57 4.14 -29.65
N LEU A 198 30.74 5.02 -29.09
CA LEU A 198 29.38 4.70 -28.67
C LEU A 198 28.45 5.79 -29.19
N GLU A 199 27.43 5.38 -29.94
CA GLU A 199 26.43 6.30 -30.50
C GLU A 199 25.12 6.15 -29.73
N VAL A 200 24.49 7.28 -29.40
CA VAL A 200 23.20 7.32 -28.72
C VAL A 200 22.22 8.21 -29.44
N SER A 201 20.97 7.75 -29.54
CA SER A 201 19.88 8.52 -30.11
C SER A 201 19.32 9.51 -29.09
N LEU A 202 19.09 10.75 -29.54
CA LEU A 202 18.30 11.75 -28.81
C LEU A 202 16.80 11.68 -29.14
N ARG A 203 16.38 10.71 -29.96
CA ARG A 203 14.97 10.39 -30.18
C ARG A 203 14.54 9.28 -29.24
N CYS A 204 13.39 9.47 -28.61
CA CYS A 204 12.80 8.51 -27.71
C CYS A 204 12.47 7.23 -28.50
N PRO A 205 12.95 6.05 -28.05
CA PRO A 205 12.65 4.78 -28.71
C PRO A 205 11.16 4.44 -28.68
N TYR A 206 10.43 5.04 -27.73
CA TYR A 206 9.01 4.81 -27.52
C TYR A 206 8.12 5.80 -28.29
N SER A 207 8.28 7.11 -28.06
CA SER A 207 7.42 8.12 -28.70
C SER A 207 7.90 8.55 -30.08
N LEU A 208 9.10 8.13 -30.51
CA LEU A 208 9.76 8.52 -31.76
C LEU A 208 10.05 10.03 -31.89
N LYS A 209 9.69 10.82 -30.88
CA LYS A 209 9.93 12.26 -30.78
C LYS A 209 11.30 12.53 -30.15
N LYS A 210 11.78 13.78 -30.28
CA LYS A 210 12.98 14.24 -29.55
C LYS A 210 12.74 14.09 -28.04
N ILE A 211 13.72 13.52 -27.33
CA ILE A 211 13.69 13.42 -25.87
C ILE A 211 13.76 14.83 -25.30
N VAL A 212 12.79 15.19 -24.47
CA VAL A 212 12.79 16.46 -23.72
C VAL A 212 13.26 16.18 -22.30
N HIS A 213 12.85 15.03 -21.74
CA HIS A 213 13.14 14.67 -20.37
C HIS A 213 13.84 13.30 -20.34
N PRO A 214 15.19 13.28 -20.37
CA PRO A 214 15.95 12.05 -20.49
C PRO A 214 15.79 11.20 -19.24
N CYS A 215 15.20 10.04 -19.40
CA CYS A 215 14.89 9.11 -18.32
C CYS A 215 15.63 7.79 -18.51
N ILE A 216 16.13 7.26 -17.39
CA ILE A 216 16.75 5.95 -17.29
C ILE A 216 16.31 5.28 -15.98
N THR A 217 16.44 3.96 -15.90
CA THR A 217 16.20 3.24 -14.64
C THR A 217 17.51 2.80 -14.00
N THR A 218 17.51 2.67 -12.67
CA THR A 218 18.63 2.09 -11.90
C THR A 218 18.97 0.66 -12.34
N LYS A 219 18.00 -0.08 -12.87
CA LYS A 219 18.12 -1.49 -13.30
C LYS A 219 18.63 -1.67 -14.73
N CYS A 220 18.61 -0.61 -15.54
CA CYS A 220 19.14 -0.68 -16.90
C CYS A 220 20.65 -0.94 -16.85
N ALA A 221 21.21 -1.54 -17.90
CA ALA A 221 22.67 -1.60 -18.15
C ALA A 221 23.12 -0.73 -19.36
N HIS A 222 22.20 -0.30 -20.23
CA HIS A 222 22.47 0.57 -21.38
C HIS A 222 22.62 2.05 -20.99
N ILE A 223 23.12 2.89 -21.89
CA ILE A 223 23.20 4.35 -21.66
C ILE A 223 22.10 5.15 -22.35
N SER A 224 21.37 4.55 -23.30
CA SER A 224 20.31 5.26 -24.04
C SER A 224 19.15 5.60 -23.12
N CYS A 225 18.71 6.86 -23.17
CA CYS A 225 17.56 7.33 -22.40
C CYS A 225 16.27 7.22 -23.22
N PHE A 226 15.13 7.31 -22.54
CA PHE A 226 13.81 7.48 -23.14
C PHE A 226 13.14 8.72 -22.54
N ASP A 227 12.07 9.21 -23.15
CA ASP A 227 11.37 10.40 -22.65
C ASP A 227 10.42 10.03 -21.50
N ALA A 228 10.67 10.62 -20.30
CA ALA A 228 9.88 10.34 -19.10
C ALA A 228 8.39 10.68 -19.30
N ALA A 229 8.07 11.85 -19.87
CA ALA A 229 6.69 12.32 -19.98
C ALA A 229 5.88 11.41 -20.90
N SER A 230 6.48 11.05 -22.04
CA SER A 230 5.90 10.09 -22.98
C SER A 230 5.70 8.70 -22.34
N PHE A 231 6.63 8.26 -21.50
CA PHE A 231 6.54 6.97 -20.82
C PHE A 231 5.46 6.95 -19.73
N LEU A 232 5.39 7.98 -18.89
CA LEU A 232 4.40 8.09 -17.81
C LEU A 232 2.97 8.31 -18.31
N SER A 233 2.82 8.92 -19.50
CA SER A 233 1.52 9.00 -20.18
C SER A 233 0.94 7.62 -20.50
N PHE A 234 1.78 6.58 -20.56
CA PHE A 234 1.36 5.22 -20.80
C PHE A 234 1.03 4.49 -19.49
N LYS A 235 -0.24 4.12 -19.34
CA LYS A 235 -0.75 3.44 -18.15
C LYS A 235 -0.42 1.95 -18.23
N THR A 236 0.65 1.53 -17.55
CA THR A 236 1.03 0.10 -17.43
C THR A 236 1.15 -0.33 -15.97
N THR A 237 0.61 -1.51 -15.67
CA THR A 237 0.69 -2.13 -14.33
C THR A 237 2.03 -2.83 -14.09
N ARG A 238 2.84 -3.04 -15.14
CA ARG A 238 4.16 -3.66 -15.07
C ARG A 238 5.12 -2.92 -15.99
N PRO A 239 5.80 -1.86 -15.52
CA PRO A 239 6.65 -1.07 -16.38
C PRO A 239 7.91 -1.84 -16.78
N LYS A 240 8.24 -1.74 -18.06
CA LYS A 240 9.43 -2.34 -18.66
C LYS A 240 10.18 -1.27 -19.43
N CYS A 241 11.51 -1.35 -19.41
CA CYS A 241 12.33 -0.37 -20.10
C CYS A 241 12.11 -0.49 -21.62
N PRO A 242 11.76 0.60 -22.33
CA PRO A 242 11.54 0.56 -23.77
C PRO A 242 12.83 0.30 -24.56
N VAL A 243 14.01 0.44 -23.94
CA VAL A 243 15.31 0.19 -24.58
C VAL A 243 15.75 -1.26 -24.45
N CYS A 244 15.68 -1.84 -23.23
CA CYS A 244 16.23 -3.18 -22.95
C CYS A 244 15.23 -4.20 -22.42
N GLY A 245 13.97 -3.81 -22.21
CA GLY A 245 12.91 -4.69 -21.73
C GLY A 245 12.98 -5.09 -20.26
N VAL A 246 13.99 -4.62 -19.50
CA VAL A 246 14.10 -4.92 -18.06
C VAL A 246 12.88 -4.40 -17.31
N GLY A 247 12.29 -5.23 -16.44
CA GLY A 247 11.21 -4.83 -15.56
C GLY A 247 11.72 -3.99 -14.40
N PHE A 248 10.98 -2.96 -14.00
CA PHE A 248 11.35 -2.06 -12.92
C PHE A 248 10.12 -1.60 -12.13
N CYS A 249 10.33 -0.88 -11.02
CA CYS A 249 9.29 -0.18 -10.27
C CYS A 249 9.44 1.33 -10.51
N PHE A 250 8.38 2.14 -10.40
CA PHE A 250 8.47 3.57 -10.76
C PHE A 250 9.48 4.36 -9.91
N GLU A 251 9.82 3.89 -8.71
CA GLU A 251 10.85 4.43 -7.84
C GLU A 251 12.27 4.24 -8.39
N ASP A 252 12.45 3.30 -9.33
CA ASP A 252 13.71 3.05 -10.02
C ASP A 252 14.00 4.07 -11.14
N LEU A 253 13.01 4.90 -11.51
CA LEU A 253 13.15 5.93 -12.56
C LEU A 253 13.98 7.11 -12.07
N LEU A 254 14.86 7.58 -12.96
CA LEU A 254 15.73 8.72 -12.73
C LEU A 254 15.75 9.61 -13.98
N ILE A 255 15.79 10.94 -13.78
CA ILE A 255 16.15 11.88 -14.84
C ILE A 255 17.67 11.93 -14.93
N ASP A 256 18.20 11.76 -16.12
CA ASP A 256 19.62 11.92 -16.40
C ASP A 256 19.98 13.41 -16.50
N GLY A 257 20.87 13.87 -15.63
CA GLY A 257 21.25 15.29 -15.46
C GLY A 257 22.50 15.71 -16.22
#